data_AF-A0A9P0N8D3-F1
#
_entry.id   AF-A0A9P0N8D3-F1
#
_cell.length_a   1.000
_cell.length_b   1.000
_cell.length_c   1.000
_cell.angle_alpha   90.00
_cell.angle_beta   90.00
_cell.angle_gamma   90.00
#
_symmetry.space_group_name_H-M   'P 1'
#
loop_
_entity.id
_entity.type
_entity.pdbx_description
1 polymer ?
#
loop_
_entity_poly.entity_id
_entity_poly.type
_entity_poly.pdbx_seq_one_letter_code
_entity_poly.pdbx_strand_id
1 'polypeptide(L)'
;MYAEQMEDAETSSQVAGDVIGNTAYSERFVLKILLKFANLDTLKDEIEKQSFIDDICVLWDMTTEKDVVLFLQKHEVLKLINFALPVIEPSRIIDVIIGIIGNMCCQKEVVNVLMKMEGLLSMLMCHINSDESLVLIQLLRLVSSCLFLANDEEIETWMNLFDTVDYSAALYFILKNSSHLDLIYTALENLNSVCSYCNTGKFRTKFYSLFVVPNALDCLTAAFTEIAVNRKETCCNIRLERVHIISLQIVLNFVEFTNACEIYEGSKENVITLINVILKYYEEKFIVKKEIDSDLIDILMSTSTIVMELKLIGLPEDYFKPSYNMWKATSSILHTDKDGSSFEESDKEELVDFVDKVKYPLALIICYYIGNIKADNFQLDIDRVEELYDEMKIWVDNGPVETDMSMSQRVKNYGNPKNYRSRPRN
;
A
#
# COMPACT_ATOMS: atom_id res chain seq x y z
N MET A 1 -5.89 -6.77 -58.95
CA MET A 1 -7.33 -6.83 -58.57
C MET A 1 -7.82 -8.20 -58.11
N TYR A 2 -7.93 -9.25 -58.93
CA TYR A 2 -8.41 -10.56 -58.43
C TYR A 2 -7.37 -11.37 -57.60
N ALA A 3 -6.07 -11.15 -57.83
CA ALA A 3 -4.99 -11.79 -57.06
C ALA A 3 -4.77 -11.11 -55.69
N GLU A 4 -4.79 -9.78 -55.64
CA GLU A 4 -4.69 -9.00 -54.38
C GLU A 4 -5.89 -9.25 -53.44
N GLN A 5 -7.10 -9.44 -54.00
CA GLN A 5 -8.28 -9.76 -53.19
C GLN A 5 -8.30 -11.20 -52.64
N MET A 6 -7.52 -12.12 -53.22
CA MET A 6 -7.34 -13.47 -52.67
C MET A 6 -6.25 -13.51 -51.61
N GLU A 7 -5.16 -12.74 -51.77
CA GLU A 7 -4.14 -12.57 -50.72
C GLU A 7 -4.70 -11.88 -49.47
N ASP A 8 -5.53 -10.85 -49.61
CA ASP A 8 -6.19 -10.17 -48.48
C ASP A 8 -7.22 -11.06 -47.76
N ALA A 9 -7.86 -12.00 -48.46
CA ALA A 9 -8.82 -12.93 -47.87
C ALA A 9 -8.16 -14.14 -47.19
N GLU A 10 -7.04 -14.65 -47.72
CA GLU A 10 -6.25 -15.71 -47.09
C GLU A 10 -5.46 -15.20 -45.87
N THR A 11 -4.94 -13.97 -45.91
CA THR A 11 -4.33 -13.33 -44.73
C THR A 11 -5.37 -12.96 -43.68
N SER A 12 -6.53 -12.42 -44.05
CA SER A 12 -7.64 -12.14 -43.12
C SER A 12 -8.18 -13.40 -42.41
N SER A 13 -8.27 -14.52 -43.13
CA SER A 13 -8.74 -15.79 -42.55
C SER A 13 -7.68 -16.56 -41.76
N GLN A 14 -6.39 -16.45 -42.09
CA GLN A 14 -5.30 -16.97 -41.25
C GLN A 14 -5.09 -16.14 -39.98
N VAL A 15 -5.28 -14.82 -40.05
CA VAL A 15 -5.22 -13.92 -38.88
C VAL A 15 -6.38 -14.18 -37.91
N ALA A 16 -7.55 -14.61 -38.39
CA ALA A 16 -8.66 -14.99 -37.52
C ALA A 16 -8.40 -16.23 -36.63
N GLY A 17 -7.38 -17.04 -36.96
CA GLY A 17 -7.05 -18.27 -36.23
C GLY A 17 -5.82 -18.21 -35.33
N ASP A 18 -5.01 -17.14 -35.38
CA ASP A 18 -3.79 -16.97 -34.57
C ASP A 18 -3.96 -15.82 -33.58
N VAL A 19 -5.09 -15.76 -32.89
CA VAL A 19 -5.42 -14.69 -31.95
C VAL A 19 -5.90 -15.27 -30.64
N ILE A 20 -5.37 -14.76 -29.53
CA ILE A 20 -5.79 -15.16 -28.18
C ILE A 20 -7.04 -14.38 -27.77
N GLY A 21 -8.18 -15.08 -27.73
CA GLY A 21 -9.44 -14.50 -27.26
C GLY A 21 -9.86 -13.27 -28.08
N ASN A 22 -10.13 -12.16 -27.40
CA ASN A 22 -10.51 -10.88 -28.02
C ASN A 22 -9.33 -9.89 -28.14
N THR A 23 -8.09 -10.35 -27.97
CA THR A 23 -6.90 -9.50 -28.04
C THR A 23 -6.35 -9.42 -29.47
N ALA A 24 -5.27 -8.66 -29.69
CA ALA A 24 -4.52 -8.68 -30.95
C ALA A 24 -3.29 -9.62 -30.88
N TYR A 25 -3.17 -10.42 -29.82
CA TYR A 25 -1.98 -11.18 -29.49
C TYR A 25 -1.96 -12.56 -30.16
N SER A 26 -0.78 -12.96 -30.67
CA SER A 26 -0.57 -14.23 -31.40
C SER A 26 -0.47 -15.44 -30.48
N GLU A 27 -1.27 -16.49 -30.74
CA GLU A 27 -1.17 -17.78 -30.05
C GLU A 27 0.19 -18.43 -30.34
N ARG A 28 0.62 -18.43 -31.61
CA ARG A 28 1.91 -19.02 -32.04
C ARG A 28 3.10 -18.40 -31.34
N PHE A 29 3.10 -17.08 -31.14
CA PHE A 29 4.15 -16.39 -30.40
C PHE A 29 4.26 -16.95 -28.97
N VAL A 30 3.14 -17.01 -28.24
CA VAL A 30 3.12 -17.54 -26.87
C VAL A 30 3.52 -19.01 -26.83
N LEU A 31 2.98 -19.85 -27.72
CA LEU A 31 3.31 -21.27 -27.79
C LEU A 31 4.80 -21.51 -28.04
N LYS A 32 5.46 -20.68 -28.86
CA LYS A 32 6.91 -20.76 -29.08
C LYS A 32 7.69 -20.55 -27.78
N ILE A 33 7.26 -19.62 -26.93
CA ILE A 33 7.89 -19.38 -25.62
C ILE A 33 7.65 -20.57 -24.69
N LEU A 34 6.43 -21.12 -24.66
CA LEU A 34 6.11 -22.29 -23.84
C LEU A 34 6.94 -23.52 -24.23
N LEU A 35 7.21 -23.71 -25.52
CA LEU A 35 8.10 -24.78 -26.00
C LEU A 35 9.54 -24.61 -25.50
N LYS A 36 10.02 -23.36 -25.35
CA LYS A 36 11.35 -23.10 -24.75
C LYS A 36 11.37 -23.53 -23.28
N PHE A 37 10.33 -23.19 -22.49
CA PHE A 37 10.23 -23.68 -21.10
C PHE A 37 10.18 -25.21 -20.99
N ALA A 38 9.62 -25.90 -21.99
CA ALA A 38 9.53 -27.37 -21.98
C ALA A 38 10.84 -28.08 -22.38
N ASN A 39 11.81 -27.38 -22.98
CA ASN A 39 13.07 -27.96 -23.46
C ASN A 39 14.27 -27.25 -22.83
N LEU A 40 14.79 -27.81 -21.73
CA LEU A 40 15.85 -27.18 -20.93
C LEU A 40 17.17 -26.98 -21.70
N ASP A 41 17.51 -27.87 -22.63
CA ASP A 41 18.73 -27.75 -23.42
C ASP A 41 18.63 -26.53 -24.36
N THR A 42 17.50 -26.41 -25.06
CA THR A 42 17.23 -25.24 -25.91
C THR A 42 17.08 -23.96 -25.09
N LEU A 43 16.48 -24.04 -23.90
CA LEU A 43 16.31 -22.90 -23.01
C LEU A 43 17.67 -22.32 -22.59
N LYS A 44 18.63 -23.16 -22.19
CA LYS A 44 19.97 -22.71 -21.83
C LYS A 44 20.65 -21.96 -22.98
N ASP A 45 20.63 -22.53 -24.18
CA ASP A 45 21.20 -21.89 -25.37
C ASP A 45 20.54 -20.54 -25.70
N GLU A 46 19.24 -20.40 -25.47
CA GLU A 46 18.48 -19.17 -25.72
C GLU A 46 18.70 -18.10 -24.64
N ILE A 47 18.90 -18.53 -23.38
CA ILE A 47 19.27 -17.64 -22.28
C ILE A 47 20.63 -17.00 -22.55
N GLU A 48 21.61 -17.79 -23.00
CA GLU A 48 22.94 -17.28 -23.37
C GLU A 48 22.90 -16.27 -24.52
N LYS A 49 21.93 -16.40 -25.43
CA LYS A 49 21.76 -15.53 -26.60
C LYS A 49 20.94 -14.27 -26.34
N GLN A 50 20.44 -14.06 -25.11
CA GLN A 50 19.61 -12.93 -24.70
C GLN A 50 18.22 -12.82 -25.40
N SER A 51 18.02 -13.47 -26.55
CA SER A 51 16.75 -13.50 -27.31
C SER A 51 15.57 -14.00 -26.48
N PHE A 52 15.83 -14.87 -25.51
CA PHE A 52 14.79 -15.34 -24.59
C PHE A 52 14.24 -14.22 -23.72
N ILE A 53 15.07 -13.29 -23.27
CA ILE A 53 14.66 -12.19 -22.38
C ILE A 53 13.67 -11.26 -23.08
N ASP A 54 13.92 -10.93 -24.35
CA ASP A 54 13.03 -10.08 -25.13
C ASP A 54 11.67 -10.75 -25.33
N ASP A 55 11.65 -12.04 -25.70
CA ASP A 55 10.43 -12.82 -25.87
C ASP A 55 9.58 -12.86 -24.59
N ILE A 56 10.19 -13.12 -23.42
CA ILE A 56 9.46 -13.16 -22.14
C ILE A 56 9.06 -11.78 -21.63
N CYS A 57 9.78 -10.70 -21.97
CA CYS A 57 9.35 -9.34 -21.64
C CYS A 57 8.06 -9.00 -22.40
N VAL A 58 7.99 -9.34 -23.69
CA VAL A 58 6.76 -9.19 -24.47
C VAL A 58 5.63 -10.04 -23.86
N LEU A 59 5.91 -11.29 -23.48
CA LEU A 59 4.91 -12.12 -22.81
C LEU A 59 4.42 -11.51 -21.49
N TRP A 60 5.32 -10.89 -20.72
CA TRP A 60 4.96 -10.20 -19.48
C TRP A 60 3.99 -9.05 -19.74
N ASP A 61 4.24 -8.23 -20.76
CA ASP A 61 3.30 -7.17 -21.16
C ASP A 61 1.95 -7.75 -21.58
N MET A 62 1.93 -8.86 -22.31
CA MET A 62 0.69 -9.52 -22.72
C MET A 62 -0.14 -10.05 -21.54
N THR A 63 0.52 -10.48 -20.45
CA THR A 63 -0.17 -11.06 -19.28
C THR A 63 -0.99 -10.07 -18.48
N THR A 64 -1.00 -8.78 -18.83
CA THR A 64 -1.99 -7.83 -18.29
C THR A 64 -3.40 -8.11 -18.80
N GLU A 65 -3.54 -8.79 -19.93
CA GLU A 65 -4.82 -9.16 -20.53
C GLU A 65 -5.33 -10.51 -20.02
N LYS A 66 -6.60 -10.53 -19.60
CA LYS A 66 -7.23 -11.74 -19.01
C LYS A 66 -7.23 -12.91 -19.97
N ASP A 67 -7.52 -12.69 -21.26
CA ASP A 67 -7.58 -13.76 -22.26
C ASP A 67 -6.22 -14.45 -22.44
N VAL A 68 -5.11 -13.71 -22.33
CA VAL A 68 -3.75 -14.26 -22.36
C VAL A 68 -3.48 -15.12 -21.12
N VAL A 69 -3.89 -14.65 -19.94
CA VAL A 69 -3.75 -15.44 -18.70
C VAL A 69 -4.51 -16.76 -18.80
N LEU A 70 -5.75 -16.74 -19.30
CA LEU A 70 -6.55 -17.95 -19.49
C LEU A 70 -5.94 -18.91 -20.52
N PHE A 71 -5.38 -18.37 -21.61
CA PHE A 71 -4.64 -19.16 -22.59
C PHE A 71 -3.42 -19.83 -21.97
N LEU A 72 -2.59 -19.08 -21.23
CA LEU A 72 -1.44 -19.62 -20.51
C LEU A 72 -1.82 -20.69 -19.48
N GLN A 73 -2.94 -20.51 -18.78
CA GLN A 73 -3.46 -21.47 -17.82
C GLN A 73 -3.92 -22.77 -18.51
N LYS A 74 -4.60 -22.68 -19.66
CA LYS A 74 -4.97 -23.83 -20.50
C LYS A 74 -3.75 -24.67 -20.90
N HIS A 75 -2.59 -24.03 -21.04
CA HIS A 75 -1.32 -24.68 -21.38
C HIS A 75 -0.43 -24.99 -20.16
N GLU A 76 -0.99 -24.93 -18.94
CA GLU A 76 -0.31 -25.29 -17.69
C GLU A 76 1.04 -24.57 -17.47
N VAL A 77 1.15 -23.30 -17.88
CA VAL A 77 2.44 -22.58 -17.86
C VAL A 77 3.15 -22.60 -16.51
N LEU A 78 2.42 -22.62 -15.38
CA LEU A 78 3.04 -22.69 -14.06
C LEU A 78 3.85 -23.98 -13.86
N LYS A 79 3.41 -25.11 -14.43
CA LYS A 79 4.17 -26.37 -14.40
C LYS A 79 5.42 -26.28 -15.26
N LEU A 80 5.32 -25.64 -16.42
CA LEU A 80 6.46 -25.41 -17.32
C LEU A 80 7.50 -24.50 -16.65
N ILE A 81 7.05 -23.41 -16.01
CA ILE A 81 7.93 -22.53 -15.24
C ILE A 81 8.56 -23.31 -14.07
N ASN A 82 7.80 -24.07 -13.29
CA ASN A 82 8.35 -24.87 -12.19
C ASN A 82 9.42 -25.87 -12.66
N PHE A 83 9.26 -26.42 -13.86
CA PHE A 83 10.26 -27.31 -14.46
C PHE A 83 11.51 -26.56 -14.94
N ALA A 84 11.35 -25.36 -15.50
CA ALA A 84 12.43 -24.58 -16.08
C ALA A 84 13.20 -23.70 -15.09
N LEU A 85 12.54 -23.17 -14.06
CA LEU A 85 13.10 -22.19 -13.13
C LEU A 85 14.43 -22.64 -12.47
N PRO A 86 14.66 -23.94 -12.13
CA PRO A 86 15.93 -24.40 -11.60
C PRO A 86 17.17 -24.20 -12.49
N VAL A 87 17.00 -24.04 -13.82
CA VAL A 87 18.12 -23.80 -14.75
C VAL A 87 18.25 -22.34 -15.15
N ILE A 88 17.38 -21.46 -14.63
CA ILE A 88 17.38 -20.05 -14.93
C ILE A 88 18.14 -19.32 -13.84
N GLU A 89 19.33 -18.84 -14.17
CA GLU A 89 20.19 -18.09 -13.24
C GLU A 89 20.06 -16.57 -13.37
N PRO A 90 19.93 -15.97 -14.58
CA PRO A 90 19.93 -14.52 -14.70
C PRO A 90 18.77 -13.85 -13.95
N SER A 91 19.09 -12.94 -13.03
CA SER A 91 18.14 -12.22 -12.18
C SER A 91 17.06 -11.50 -12.97
N ARG A 92 17.41 -10.95 -14.14
CA ARG A 92 16.45 -10.30 -15.05
C ARG A 92 15.38 -11.27 -15.57
N ILE A 93 15.72 -12.52 -15.83
CA ILE A 93 14.74 -13.53 -16.29
C ILE A 93 13.82 -13.91 -15.13
N ILE A 94 14.39 -14.11 -13.95
CA ILE A 94 13.65 -14.42 -12.72
C ILE A 94 12.64 -13.30 -12.43
N ASP A 95 13.06 -12.04 -12.46
CA ASP A 95 12.21 -10.85 -12.32
C ASP A 95 11.01 -10.92 -13.29
N VAL A 96 11.26 -11.11 -14.59
CA VAL A 96 10.20 -11.18 -15.59
C VAL A 96 9.26 -12.37 -15.36
N ILE A 97 9.79 -13.54 -14.98
CA ILE A 97 8.98 -14.73 -14.67
C ILE A 97 8.08 -14.49 -13.46
N ILE A 98 8.61 -13.93 -12.37
CA ILE A 98 7.81 -13.59 -11.19
C ILE A 98 6.76 -12.54 -11.57
N GLY A 99 7.12 -11.57 -12.41
CA GLY A 99 6.19 -10.57 -12.96
C GLY A 99 5.04 -11.18 -13.75
N ILE A 100 5.31 -12.16 -14.63
CA ILE A 100 4.31 -12.93 -15.36
C ILE A 100 3.38 -13.65 -14.39
N ILE A 101 3.93 -14.41 -13.43
CA ILE A 101 3.14 -15.14 -12.43
C ILE A 101 2.28 -14.17 -11.61
N GLY A 102 2.84 -13.02 -11.20
CA GLY A 102 2.15 -11.97 -10.45
C GLY A 102 0.95 -11.40 -11.21
N ASN A 103 1.10 -11.11 -12.49
CA ASN A 103 -0.01 -10.68 -13.34
C ASN A 103 -1.08 -11.77 -13.46
N MET A 104 -0.66 -13.02 -13.69
CA MET A 104 -1.59 -14.15 -13.78
C MET A 104 -2.37 -14.38 -12.48
N CYS A 105 -1.74 -14.18 -11.32
CA CYS A 105 -2.36 -14.32 -9.99
C CYS A 105 -3.40 -13.23 -9.67
N CYS A 106 -3.67 -12.30 -10.60
CA CYS A 106 -4.88 -11.48 -10.53
C CYS A 106 -6.16 -12.28 -10.81
N GLN A 107 -6.06 -13.53 -11.26
CA GLN A 107 -7.19 -14.45 -11.44
C GLN A 107 -7.19 -15.51 -10.32
N LYS A 108 -8.33 -15.70 -9.66
CA LYS A 108 -8.46 -16.60 -8.50
C LYS A 108 -8.12 -18.05 -8.86
N GLU A 109 -8.48 -18.47 -10.07
CA GLU A 109 -8.22 -19.80 -10.59
C GLU A 109 -6.71 -20.08 -10.69
N VAL A 110 -5.90 -19.07 -11.01
CA VAL A 110 -4.44 -19.19 -11.07
C VAL A 110 -3.86 -19.27 -9.66
N VAL A 111 -4.32 -18.43 -8.72
CA VAL A 111 -3.92 -18.49 -7.30
C VAL A 111 -4.18 -19.88 -6.75
N ASN A 112 -5.37 -20.45 -6.98
CA ASN A 112 -5.72 -21.81 -6.53
C ASN A 112 -4.78 -22.90 -7.09
N VAL A 113 -4.23 -22.72 -8.29
CA VAL A 113 -3.25 -23.65 -8.88
C VAL A 113 -1.88 -23.44 -8.23
N LEU A 114 -1.42 -22.19 -8.12
CA LEU A 114 -0.14 -21.85 -7.51
C LEU A 114 -0.05 -22.35 -6.05
N MET A 115 -1.10 -22.19 -5.27
CA MET A 115 -1.17 -22.63 -3.87
C MET A 115 -1.04 -24.15 -3.71
N LYS A 116 -1.31 -24.94 -4.76
CA LYS A 116 -1.12 -26.40 -4.77
C LYS A 116 0.26 -26.82 -5.25
N MET A 117 1.10 -25.88 -5.68
CA MET A 117 2.45 -26.12 -6.20
C MET A 117 3.49 -25.72 -5.16
N GLU A 118 3.55 -26.45 -4.05
CA GLU A 118 4.43 -26.16 -2.91
C GLU A 118 5.89 -25.92 -3.30
N GLY A 119 6.42 -26.71 -4.26
CA GLY A 119 7.79 -26.56 -4.75
C GLY A 119 8.02 -25.21 -5.47
N LEU A 120 7.10 -24.81 -6.35
CA LEU A 120 7.17 -23.53 -7.04
C LEU A 120 7.02 -22.38 -6.05
N LEU A 121 6.03 -22.47 -5.15
CA LEU A 121 5.74 -21.44 -4.18
C LEU A 121 6.92 -21.22 -3.22
N SER A 122 7.55 -22.30 -2.75
CA SER A 122 8.75 -22.23 -1.91
C SER A 122 9.92 -21.60 -2.67
N MET A 123 10.14 -21.99 -3.93
CA MET A 123 11.20 -21.42 -4.76
C MET A 123 11.03 -19.93 -4.99
N LEU A 124 9.79 -19.49 -5.27
CA LEU A 124 9.45 -18.07 -5.41
C LEU A 124 9.73 -17.31 -4.11
N MET A 125 9.31 -17.86 -2.96
CA MET A 125 9.48 -17.22 -1.66
C MET A 125 10.93 -17.12 -1.21
N CYS A 126 11.80 -18.05 -1.61
CA CYS A 126 13.25 -17.95 -1.34
C CYS A 126 13.89 -16.67 -1.93
N HIS A 127 13.30 -16.09 -2.98
CA HIS A 127 13.81 -14.85 -3.57
C HIS A 127 13.61 -13.62 -2.68
N ILE A 128 12.92 -13.71 -1.53
CA ILE A 128 12.82 -12.59 -0.58
C ILE A 128 14.19 -12.18 -0.03
N ASN A 129 15.17 -13.10 -0.07
CA ASN A 129 16.55 -12.89 0.34
C ASN A 129 17.48 -12.51 -0.83
N SER A 130 16.90 -12.12 -1.98
CA SER A 130 17.66 -11.66 -3.14
C SER A 130 18.21 -10.24 -2.92
N ASP A 131 19.41 -9.96 -3.41
CA ASP A 131 19.96 -8.59 -3.47
C ASP A 131 19.39 -7.77 -4.65
N GLU A 132 18.66 -8.44 -5.55
CA GLU A 132 18.18 -7.86 -6.81
C GLU A 132 16.84 -7.14 -6.61
N SER A 133 16.87 -5.80 -6.66
CA SER A 133 15.70 -4.97 -6.35
C SER A 133 14.48 -5.26 -7.22
N LEU A 134 14.67 -5.55 -8.51
CA LEU A 134 13.56 -5.84 -9.42
C LEU A 134 12.87 -7.17 -9.09
N VAL A 135 13.66 -8.20 -8.76
CA VAL A 135 13.14 -9.51 -8.31
C VAL A 135 12.30 -9.33 -7.04
N LEU A 136 12.81 -8.58 -6.06
CA LEU A 136 12.09 -8.28 -4.83
C LEU A 136 10.78 -7.52 -5.10
N ILE A 137 10.79 -6.51 -5.97
CA ILE A 137 9.58 -5.77 -6.35
C ILE A 137 8.50 -6.73 -6.89
N GLN A 138 8.84 -7.63 -7.81
CA GLN A 138 7.83 -8.54 -8.36
C GLN A 138 7.37 -9.57 -7.34
N LEU A 139 8.26 -10.06 -6.47
CA LEU A 139 7.88 -10.99 -5.40
C LEU A 139 6.88 -10.36 -4.43
N LEU A 140 7.16 -9.15 -3.96
CA LEU A 140 6.28 -8.41 -3.06
C LEU A 140 4.92 -8.11 -3.70
N ARG A 141 4.90 -7.79 -5.00
CA ARG A 141 3.66 -7.62 -5.78
C ARG A 141 2.87 -8.94 -5.90
N LEU A 142 3.55 -10.04 -6.21
CA LEU A 142 2.95 -11.37 -6.28
C LEU A 142 2.28 -11.75 -4.95
N VAL A 143 2.98 -11.60 -3.83
CA VAL A 143 2.44 -11.88 -2.48
C VAL A 143 1.18 -11.04 -2.24
N SER A 144 1.23 -9.74 -2.53
CA SER A 144 0.08 -8.85 -2.32
C SER A 144 -1.14 -9.26 -3.18
N SER A 145 -0.92 -9.59 -4.45
CA SER A 145 -1.98 -10.08 -5.35
C SER A 145 -2.59 -11.40 -4.88
N CYS A 146 -1.77 -12.33 -4.39
CA CYS A 146 -2.25 -13.60 -3.86
C CYS A 146 -3.04 -13.42 -2.56
N LEU A 147 -2.57 -12.59 -1.63
CA LEU A 147 -3.28 -12.30 -0.37
C LEU A 147 -4.64 -11.64 -0.63
N PHE A 148 -4.74 -10.74 -1.60
CA PHE A 148 -6.00 -10.10 -1.99
C PHE A 148 -7.09 -11.11 -2.37
N LEU A 149 -6.71 -12.23 -2.98
CA LEU A 149 -7.63 -13.29 -3.43
C LEU A 149 -7.68 -14.49 -2.48
N ALA A 150 -6.92 -14.48 -1.38
CA ALA A 150 -6.78 -15.63 -0.50
C ALA A 150 -8.01 -15.81 0.40
N ASN A 151 -8.41 -17.06 0.60
CA ASN A 151 -9.28 -17.49 1.68
C ASN A 151 -8.44 -17.82 2.93
N ASP A 152 -9.10 -18.18 4.03
CA ASP A 152 -8.42 -18.46 5.29
C ASP A 152 -7.41 -19.63 5.20
N GLU A 153 -7.68 -20.70 4.45
CA GLU A 153 -6.74 -21.82 4.31
C GLU A 153 -5.47 -21.39 3.56
N GLU A 154 -5.64 -20.53 2.55
CA GLU A 154 -4.53 -19.98 1.77
C GLU A 154 -3.73 -18.96 2.59
N ILE A 155 -4.39 -18.12 3.39
CA ILE A 155 -3.71 -17.19 4.32
C ILE A 155 -2.87 -17.98 5.34
N GLU A 156 -3.39 -19.09 5.86
CA GLU A 156 -2.65 -19.95 6.78
C GLU A 156 -1.37 -20.51 6.13
N THR A 157 -1.48 -20.92 4.86
CA THR A 157 -0.34 -21.38 4.05
C THR A 157 0.69 -20.26 3.86
N TRP A 158 0.25 -19.05 3.49
CA TRP A 158 1.12 -17.88 3.37
C TRP A 158 1.84 -17.55 4.68
N MET A 159 1.13 -17.58 5.81
CA MET A 159 1.72 -17.33 7.12
C MET A 159 2.74 -18.38 7.53
N ASN A 160 2.59 -19.65 7.11
CA ASN A 160 3.61 -20.69 7.30
C ASN A 160 4.86 -20.42 6.44
N LEU A 161 4.66 -19.97 5.20
CA LEU A 161 5.76 -19.62 4.32
C LEU A 161 6.53 -18.40 4.84
N PHE A 162 5.83 -17.37 5.32
CA PHE A 162 6.46 -16.18 5.89
C PHE A 162 7.40 -16.52 7.05
N ASP A 163 6.99 -17.44 7.92
CA ASP A 163 7.81 -17.97 9.01
C ASP A 163 9.02 -18.74 8.47
N THR A 164 8.81 -19.60 7.46
CA THR A 164 9.86 -20.46 6.90
C THR A 164 11.01 -19.69 6.24
N VAL A 165 10.73 -18.53 5.62
CA VAL A 165 11.73 -17.74 4.89
C VAL A 165 12.18 -16.48 5.62
N ASP A 166 11.83 -16.33 6.90
CA ASP A 166 12.09 -15.12 7.71
C ASP A 166 11.61 -13.83 7.01
N TYR A 167 10.40 -13.89 6.45
CA TYR A 167 9.86 -12.86 5.55
C TYR A 167 9.80 -11.48 6.19
N SER A 168 9.39 -11.40 7.46
CA SER A 168 9.32 -10.12 8.17
C SER A 168 10.70 -9.48 8.35
N ALA A 169 11.72 -10.26 8.69
CA ALA A 169 13.09 -9.78 8.83
C ALA A 169 13.63 -9.22 7.50
N ALA A 170 13.41 -9.94 6.40
CA ALA A 170 13.79 -9.49 5.06
C ALA A 170 13.02 -8.21 4.66
N LEU A 171 11.71 -8.15 4.92
CA LEU A 171 10.89 -6.98 4.63
C LEU A 171 11.34 -5.74 5.43
N TYR A 172 11.64 -5.89 6.72
CA TYR A 172 12.18 -4.80 7.54
C TYR A 172 13.59 -4.39 7.11
N PHE A 173 14.42 -5.33 6.66
CA PHE A 173 15.72 -5.01 6.09
C PHE A 173 15.58 -4.14 4.83
N ILE A 174 14.65 -4.48 3.93
CA ILE A 174 14.34 -3.68 2.73
C ILE A 174 13.89 -2.27 3.12
N LEU A 175 12.91 -2.16 4.03
CA LEU A 175 12.36 -0.87 4.47
C LEU A 175 13.43 0.04 5.10
N LYS A 176 14.36 -0.55 5.86
CA LYS A 176 15.40 0.20 6.56
C LYS A 176 16.59 0.59 5.68
N ASN A 177 16.99 -0.26 4.73
CA ASN A 177 18.31 -0.14 4.09
C ASN A 177 18.27 0.05 2.57
N SER A 178 17.13 -0.15 1.90
CA SER A 178 17.07 0.01 0.44
C SER A 178 17.25 1.47 0.04
N SER A 179 18.01 1.69 -1.04
CA SER A 179 18.11 3.00 -1.72
C SER A 179 17.25 3.08 -2.98
N HIS A 180 16.57 1.98 -3.35
CA HIS A 180 15.74 1.88 -4.54
C HIS A 180 14.28 2.27 -4.23
N LEU A 181 13.88 3.46 -4.67
CA LEU A 181 12.60 4.08 -4.28
C LEU A 181 11.37 3.19 -4.55
N ASP A 182 11.32 2.53 -5.70
CA ASP A 182 10.20 1.63 -6.04
C ASP A 182 10.17 0.36 -5.21
N LEU A 183 11.33 -0.12 -4.74
CA LEU A 183 11.37 -1.25 -3.84
C LEU A 183 10.85 -0.86 -2.45
N ILE A 184 11.27 0.30 -1.92
CA ILE A 184 10.79 0.81 -0.63
C ILE A 184 9.27 0.99 -0.67
N TYR A 185 8.76 1.66 -1.72
CA TYR A 185 7.32 1.88 -1.87
C TYR A 185 6.55 0.56 -2.01
N THR A 186 7.06 -0.38 -2.81
CA THR A 186 6.44 -1.70 -2.97
C THR A 186 6.45 -2.49 -1.66
N ALA A 187 7.51 -2.38 -0.86
CA ALA A 187 7.62 -2.99 0.47
C ALA A 187 6.61 -2.39 1.45
N LEU A 188 6.36 -1.08 1.43
CA LEU A 188 5.33 -0.44 2.24
C LEU A 188 3.92 -0.94 1.84
N GLU A 189 3.59 -0.97 0.55
CA GLU A 189 2.30 -1.48 0.08
C GLU A 189 2.11 -2.97 0.42
N ASN A 190 3.17 -3.77 0.32
CA ASN A 190 3.14 -5.17 0.70
C ASN A 190 2.94 -5.32 2.22
N LEU A 191 3.67 -4.60 3.06
CA LEU A 191 3.49 -4.64 4.51
C LEU A 191 2.06 -4.24 4.90
N ASN A 192 1.51 -3.21 4.27
CA ASN A 192 0.12 -2.79 4.48
C ASN A 192 -0.88 -3.88 4.04
N SER A 193 -0.60 -4.57 2.93
CA SER A 193 -1.41 -5.71 2.48
C SER A 193 -1.35 -6.86 3.48
N VAL A 194 -0.15 -7.20 3.96
CA VAL A 194 0.04 -8.23 5.00
C VAL A 194 -0.71 -7.85 6.28
N CYS A 195 -0.65 -6.59 6.73
CA CYS A 195 -1.47 -6.12 7.84
C CYS A 195 -2.97 -6.34 7.57
N SER A 196 -3.45 -5.92 6.40
CA SER A 196 -4.87 -5.95 6.04
C SER A 196 -5.46 -7.37 5.95
N TYR A 197 -4.70 -8.31 5.40
CA TYR A 197 -5.18 -9.67 5.14
C TYR A 197 -4.77 -10.69 6.21
N CYS A 198 -3.64 -10.47 6.90
CA CYS A 198 -3.11 -11.43 7.88
C CYS A 198 -3.36 -11.03 9.33
N ASN A 199 -3.61 -9.76 9.66
CA ASN A 199 -3.98 -9.33 11.01
C ASN A 199 -5.50 -9.48 11.26
N THR A 200 -6.03 -10.69 11.11
CA THR A 200 -7.44 -10.98 11.36
C THR A 200 -7.62 -11.78 12.64
N GLY A 201 -8.84 -11.83 13.20
CA GLY A 201 -9.11 -12.55 14.45
C GLY A 201 -8.59 -14.00 14.48
N LYS A 202 -8.64 -14.71 13.34
CA LYS A 202 -8.13 -16.09 13.20
C LYS A 202 -6.60 -16.17 13.27
N PHE A 203 -5.91 -15.20 12.68
CA PHE A 203 -4.45 -15.21 12.50
C PHE A 203 -3.69 -14.24 13.41
N ARG A 204 -4.40 -13.46 14.25
CA ARG A 204 -3.85 -12.36 15.07
C ARG A 204 -2.64 -12.78 15.89
N THR A 205 -2.67 -13.94 16.56
CA THR A 205 -1.55 -14.42 17.37
C THR A 205 -0.31 -14.71 16.54
N LYS A 206 -0.49 -15.33 15.36
CA LYS A 206 0.61 -15.66 14.46
C LYS A 206 1.16 -14.42 13.75
N PHE A 207 0.28 -13.48 13.39
CA PHE A 207 0.68 -12.18 12.89
C PHE A 207 1.53 -11.43 13.93
N TYR A 208 1.08 -11.40 15.17
CA TYR A 208 1.83 -10.81 16.29
C TYR A 208 3.22 -11.41 16.41
N SER A 209 3.36 -12.75 16.41
CA SER A 209 4.67 -13.40 16.56
C SER A 209 5.62 -13.14 15.38
N LEU A 210 5.10 -12.93 14.16
CA LEU A 210 5.92 -12.77 12.96
C LEU A 210 6.29 -11.31 12.68
N PHE A 211 5.37 -10.37 12.88
CA PHE A 211 5.51 -8.98 12.40
C PHE A 211 5.58 -7.94 13.54
N VAL A 212 5.10 -8.25 14.75
CA VAL A 212 5.13 -7.26 15.85
C VAL A 212 6.44 -7.44 16.62
N VAL A 213 7.49 -6.78 16.12
CA VAL A 213 8.86 -6.84 16.66
C VAL A 213 9.39 -5.45 17.02
N PRO A 214 10.29 -5.29 18.02
CA PRO A 214 10.65 -3.97 18.57
C PRO A 214 11.14 -2.93 17.56
N ASN A 215 11.85 -3.35 16.50
CA ASN A 215 12.40 -2.46 15.48
C ASN A 215 11.46 -2.24 14.27
N ALA A 216 10.25 -2.81 14.26
CA ALA A 216 9.36 -2.74 13.10
C ALA A 216 8.99 -1.29 12.76
N LEU A 217 8.68 -0.48 13.77
CA LEU A 217 8.33 0.93 13.58
C LEU A 217 9.54 1.78 13.18
N ASP A 218 10.75 1.46 13.64
CA ASP A 218 11.96 2.16 13.17
C ASP A 218 12.23 1.90 11.68
N CYS A 219 12.05 0.66 11.24
CA CYS A 219 12.19 0.29 9.83
C CYS A 219 11.13 0.96 8.96
N LEU A 220 9.89 1.01 9.45
CA LEU A 220 8.78 1.74 8.79
C LEU A 220 9.10 3.24 8.69
N THR A 221 9.52 3.88 9.78
CA THR A 221 9.83 5.30 9.77
C THR A 221 11.03 5.59 8.86
N ALA A 222 12.05 4.73 8.82
CA ALA A 222 13.17 4.90 7.89
C ALA A 222 12.70 4.92 6.42
N ALA A 223 11.85 3.97 6.03
CA ALA A 223 11.26 3.92 4.70
C ALA A 223 10.39 5.17 4.40
N PHE A 224 9.56 5.57 5.36
CA PHE A 224 8.74 6.76 5.26
C PHE A 224 9.60 8.01 5.07
N THR A 225 10.61 8.21 5.91
CA THR A 225 11.52 9.37 5.84
C THR A 225 12.25 9.42 4.50
N GLU A 226 12.71 8.29 3.98
CA GLU A 226 13.38 8.26 2.68
C GLU A 226 12.46 8.76 1.56
N ILE A 227 11.18 8.36 1.55
CA ILE A 227 10.23 8.76 0.50
C ILE A 227 9.68 10.17 0.75
N ALA A 228 9.14 10.42 1.94
CA ALA A 228 8.31 11.59 2.25
C ALA A 228 9.11 12.82 2.69
N VAL A 229 10.37 12.63 3.09
CA VAL A 229 11.26 13.71 3.53
C VAL A 229 12.44 13.86 2.58
N ASN A 230 13.29 12.84 2.45
CA ASN A 230 14.55 12.95 1.71
C ASN A 230 14.33 13.07 0.20
N ARG A 231 13.34 12.35 -0.34
CA ARG A 231 13.05 12.29 -1.78
C ARG A 231 11.69 12.82 -2.17
N LYS A 232 11.08 13.66 -1.32
CA LYS A 232 9.75 14.25 -1.52
C LYS A 232 9.56 14.84 -2.93
N GLU A 233 10.56 15.57 -3.43
CA GLU A 233 10.50 16.26 -4.73
C GLU A 233 10.48 15.31 -5.94
N THR A 234 10.99 14.08 -5.78
CA THR A 234 10.96 13.05 -6.84
C THR A 234 9.70 12.19 -6.80
N CYS A 235 8.89 12.32 -5.74
CA CYS A 235 7.68 11.56 -5.53
C CYS A 235 6.47 12.39 -6.00
N CYS A 236 5.60 11.82 -6.84
CA CYS A 236 4.37 12.51 -7.20
C CYS A 236 3.42 12.58 -6.00
N ASN A 237 2.60 13.63 -5.91
CA ASN A 237 1.71 13.86 -4.76
C ASN A 237 0.81 12.66 -4.45
N ILE A 238 0.26 12.00 -5.48
CA ILE A 238 -0.60 10.80 -5.30
C ILE A 238 0.15 9.68 -4.58
N ARG A 239 1.43 9.45 -4.93
CA ARG A 239 2.25 8.42 -4.30
C ARG A 239 2.65 8.84 -2.88
N LEU A 240 2.93 10.12 -2.66
CA LEU A 240 3.25 10.67 -1.34
C LEU A 240 2.07 10.54 -0.36
N GLU A 241 0.87 10.95 -0.78
CA GLU A 241 -0.37 10.82 0.00
C GLU A 241 -0.67 9.36 0.32
N ARG A 242 -0.48 8.47 -0.65
CA ARG A 242 -0.59 7.02 -0.43
C ARG A 242 0.40 6.54 0.64
N VAL A 243 1.66 7.00 0.59
CA VAL A 243 2.67 6.67 1.61
C VAL A 243 2.27 7.18 3.00
N HIS A 244 1.69 8.36 3.11
CA HIS A 244 1.18 8.88 4.39
C HIS A 244 0.12 7.94 5.00
N ILE A 245 -0.89 7.58 4.19
CA ILE A 245 -2.01 6.74 4.62
C ILE A 245 -1.54 5.35 5.02
N ILE A 246 -0.79 4.66 4.15
CA ILE A 246 -0.36 3.29 4.44
C ILE A 246 0.60 3.24 5.63
N SER A 247 1.45 4.25 5.82
CA SER A 247 2.37 4.27 6.95
C SER A 247 1.62 4.40 8.27
N LEU A 248 0.65 5.31 8.37
CA LEU A 248 -0.21 5.39 9.56
C LEU A 248 -1.01 4.11 9.77
N GLN A 249 -1.53 3.50 8.72
CA GLN A 249 -2.29 2.25 8.82
C GLN A 249 -1.43 1.10 9.34
N ILE A 250 -0.16 1.00 8.93
CA ILE A 250 0.78 0.00 9.45
C ILE A 250 1.06 0.28 10.93
N VAL A 251 1.35 1.53 11.32
CA VAL A 251 1.54 1.88 12.73
C VAL A 251 0.31 1.48 13.54
N LEU A 252 -0.90 1.85 13.08
CA LEU A 252 -2.16 1.52 13.74
C LEU A 252 -2.29 0.01 13.99
N ASN A 253 -2.05 -0.80 12.94
CA ASN A 253 -2.10 -2.27 13.06
C ASN A 253 -1.13 -2.84 14.10
N PHE A 254 0.01 -2.18 14.33
CA PHE A 254 1.02 -2.63 15.30
C PHE A 254 0.74 -2.14 16.72
N VAL A 255 0.06 -1.01 16.87
CA VAL A 255 -0.22 -0.44 18.20
C VAL A 255 -1.49 -0.95 18.86
N GLU A 256 -2.37 -1.61 18.10
CA GLU A 256 -3.59 -2.26 18.62
C GLU A 256 -3.33 -3.51 19.52
N PHE A 257 -2.07 -3.84 19.79
CA PHE A 257 -1.71 -4.93 20.71
C PHE A 257 -1.45 -4.39 22.12
N THR A 258 -1.91 -5.12 23.13
CA THR A 258 -1.97 -4.63 24.53
C THR A 258 -0.61 -4.21 25.13
N ASN A 259 0.49 -4.71 24.58
CA ASN A 259 1.85 -4.42 25.02
C ASN A 259 2.64 -3.56 24.02
N ALA A 260 1.98 -2.96 23.02
CA ALA A 260 2.63 -2.16 21.99
C ALA A 260 3.46 -1.00 22.57
N CYS A 261 2.95 -0.33 23.62
CA CYS A 261 3.65 0.76 24.30
C CYS A 261 5.04 0.31 24.82
N GLU A 262 5.14 -0.91 25.34
CA GLU A 262 6.41 -1.48 25.85
C GLU A 262 7.33 -1.94 24.71
N ILE A 263 6.76 -2.59 23.69
CA ILE A 263 7.51 -3.09 22.52
C ILE A 263 8.19 -1.94 21.77
N TYR A 264 7.46 -0.83 21.60
CA TYR A 264 7.86 0.29 20.76
C TYR A 264 8.36 1.51 21.54
N GLU A 265 8.76 1.34 22.80
CA GLU A 265 9.30 2.44 23.62
C GLU A 265 10.45 3.17 22.91
N GLY A 266 11.35 2.41 22.27
CA GLY A 266 12.48 2.97 21.51
C GLY A 266 12.11 3.68 20.21
N SER A 267 10.89 3.49 19.70
CA SER A 267 10.43 4.03 18.41
C SER A 267 9.52 5.25 18.55
N LYS A 268 9.18 5.69 19.76
CA LYS A 268 8.19 6.77 19.97
C LYS A 268 8.57 8.07 19.26
N GLU A 269 9.84 8.49 19.34
CA GLU A 269 10.32 9.71 18.67
C GLU A 269 10.22 9.62 17.14
N ASN A 270 10.53 8.44 16.58
CA ASN A 270 10.40 8.15 15.16
C ASN A 270 8.93 8.22 14.71
N VAL A 271 8.00 7.69 15.51
CA VAL A 271 6.56 7.76 15.23
C VAL A 271 6.04 9.19 15.34
N ILE A 272 6.48 9.95 16.34
CA ILE A 272 6.14 11.38 16.47
C ILE A 272 6.58 12.17 15.24
N THR A 273 7.81 11.92 14.76
CA THR A 273 8.34 12.56 13.55
C THR A 273 7.50 12.23 12.32
N LEU A 274 7.13 10.95 12.15
CA LEU A 274 6.27 10.49 11.06
C LEU A 274 4.91 11.21 11.10
N ILE A 275 4.25 11.23 12.25
CA ILE A 275 2.96 11.92 12.44
C ILE A 275 3.08 13.41 12.11
N ASN A 276 4.13 14.08 12.61
CA ASN A 276 4.35 15.51 12.39
C ASN A 276 4.48 15.85 10.89
N VAL A 277 5.24 15.06 10.13
CA VAL A 277 5.39 15.25 8.67
C VAL A 277 4.04 15.11 7.97
N ILE A 278 3.25 14.11 8.32
CA ILE A 278 1.92 13.89 7.74
C ILE A 278 0.99 15.05 8.09
N LEU A 279 0.86 15.40 9.37
CA LEU A 279 -0.07 16.45 9.79
C LEU A 279 0.29 17.82 9.19
N LYS A 280 1.57 18.16 9.06
CA LYS A 280 2.00 19.41 8.38
C LYS A 280 1.61 19.42 6.91
N TYR A 281 1.72 18.29 6.21
CA TYR A 281 1.28 18.18 4.83
C TYR A 281 -0.22 18.48 4.69
N TYR A 282 -1.04 17.87 5.55
CA TYR A 282 -2.48 18.05 5.52
C TYR A 282 -2.94 19.41 6.08
N GLU A 283 -2.22 19.99 7.03
CA GLU A 283 -2.42 21.37 7.47
C GLU A 283 -2.21 22.35 6.31
N GLU A 284 -1.12 22.22 5.56
CA GLU A 284 -0.86 23.06 4.38
C GLU A 284 -1.96 22.87 3.32
N LYS A 285 -2.35 21.63 3.06
CA LYS A 285 -3.41 21.28 2.10
C LYS A 285 -4.76 21.89 2.49
N PHE A 286 -5.16 21.72 3.75
CA PHE A 286 -6.45 22.17 4.26
C PHE A 286 -6.49 23.70 4.45
N ILE A 287 -5.49 24.30 5.08
CA ILE A 287 -5.52 25.72 5.47
C ILE A 287 -5.04 26.63 4.35
N VAL A 288 -3.90 26.31 3.73
CA VAL A 288 -3.26 27.19 2.73
C VAL A 288 -3.88 26.97 1.36
N LYS A 289 -4.03 25.70 0.94
CA LYS A 289 -4.58 25.36 -0.38
C LYS A 289 -6.10 25.30 -0.40
N LYS A 290 -6.75 25.30 0.76
CA LYS A 290 -8.21 25.21 0.91
C LYS A 290 -8.79 23.97 0.22
N GLU A 291 -8.03 22.88 0.22
CA GLU A 291 -8.43 21.61 -0.37
C GLU A 291 -8.97 20.69 0.73
N ILE A 292 -10.22 20.28 0.58
CA ILE A 292 -10.84 19.28 1.45
C ILE A 292 -10.42 17.90 0.95
N ASP A 293 -9.87 17.10 1.85
CA ASP A 293 -9.44 15.74 1.57
C ASP A 293 -10.12 14.79 2.55
N SER A 294 -10.95 13.88 2.04
CA SER A 294 -11.64 12.89 2.87
C SER A 294 -10.68 11.99 3.66
N ASP A 295 -9.46 11.77 3.14
CA ASP A 295 -8.46 10.95 3.80
C ASP A 295 -7.96 11.62 5.11
N LEU A 296 -8.13 12.94 5.26
CA LEU A 296 -7.74 13.65 6.49
C LEU A 296 -8.51 13.12 7.72
N ILE A 297 -9.78 12.72 7.54
CA ILE A 297 -10.58 12.16 8.64
C ILE A 297 -9.92 10.89 9.17
N ASP A 298 -9.58 9.96 8.28
CA ASP A 298 -8.96 8.68 8.64
C ASP A 298 -7.54 8.88 9.22
N ILE A 299 -6.80 9.86 8.71
CA ILE A 299 -5.47 10.23 9.22
C ILE A 299 -5.55 10.76 10.66
N LEU A 300 -6.51 11.64 10.94
CA LEU A 300 -6.69 12.21 12.27
C LEU A 300 -7.16 11.16 13.28
N MET A 301 -8.06 10.26 12.87
CA MET A 301 -8.51 9.13 13.71
C MET A 301 -7.38 8.14 14.00
N SER A 302 -6.58 7.81 13.00
CA SER A 302 -5.41 6.94 13.17
C SER A 302 -4.39 7.60 14.09
N THR A 303 -4.12 8.90 13.89
CA THR A 303 -3.18 9.67 14.69
C THR A 303 -3.60 9.73 16.15
N SER A 304 -4.85 10.05 16.45
CA SER A 304 -5.34 10.14 17.83
C SER A 304 -5.20 8.80 18.55
N THR A 305 -5.55 7.70 17.88
CA THR A 305 -5.40 6.34 18.41
C THR A 305 -3.93 6.02 18.69
N ILE A 306 -3.04 6.26 17.72
CA ILE A 306 -1.60 5.98 17.87
C ILE A 306 -0.99 6.78 19.02
N VAL A 307 -1.32 8.08 19.12
CA VAL A 307 -0.84 8.96 20.19
C VAL A 307 -1.24 8.43 21.56
N MET A 308 -2.48 7.96 21.71
CA MET A 308 -2.97 7.41 22.98
C MET A 308 -2.36 6.05 23.30
N GLU A 309 -2.33 5.12 22.35
CA GLU A 309 -1.84 3.74 22.57
C GLU A 309 -0.34 3.71 22.88
N LEU A 310 0.45 4.50 22.16
CA LEU A 310 1.90 4.62 22.43
C LEU A 310 2.25 5.63 23.50
N LYS A 311 1.26 6.35 24.04
CA LYS A 311 1.45 7.43 25.01
C LYS A 311 2.49 8.45 24.57
N LEU A 312 2.34 8.97 23.36
CA LEU A 312 3.32 9.84 22.73
C LEU A 312 3.28 11.23 23.35
N ILE A 313 4.40 11.70 23.90
CA ILE A 313 4.54 13.07 24.41
C ILE A 313 5.64 13.75 23.59
N GLY A 314 5.25 14.57 22.62
CA GLY A 314 6.16 15.33 21.76
C GLY A 314 6.37 16.76 22.23
N LEU A 315 7.07 17.55 21.41
CA LEU A 315 7.11 19.01 21.49
C LEU A 315 5.81 19.62 20.93
N PRO A 316 5.46 20.87 21.27
CA PRO A 316 4.26 21.52 20.74
C PRO A 316 4.26 21.57 19.19
N GLU A 317 5.43 21.72 18.60
CA GLU A 317 5.69 21.83 17.15
C GLU A 317 5.55 20.50 16.40
N ASP A 318 5.33 19.40 17.13
CA ASP A 318 5.11 18.08 16.56
C ASP A 318 3.68 17.94 16.08
N TYR A 319 2.87 17.12 16.74
CA TYR A 319 1.50 16.87 16.30
C TYR A 319 0.51 17.88 16.86
N PHE A 320 0.83 18.56 17.97
CA PHE A 320 -0.11 19.48 18.63
C PHE A 320 -0.42 20.71 17.78
N LYS A 321 0.62 21.46 17.34
CA LYS A 321 0.44 22.72 16.61
C LYS A 321 -0.29 22.54 15.26
N PRO A 322 0.06 21.56 14.39
CA PRO A 322 -0.70 21.30 13.17
C PRO A 322 -2.16 20.96 13.45
N SER A 323 -2.43 20.11 14.45
CA SER A 323 -3.80 19.78 14.86
C SER A 323 -4.56 21.00 15.38
N TYR A 324 -3.93 21.84 16.20
CA TYR A 324 -4.55 23.07 16.69
C TYR A 324 -4.88 24.04 15.56
N ASN A 325 -3.96 24.24 14.61
CA ASN A 325 -4.18 25.14 13.48
C ASN A 325 -5.35 24.66 12.60
N MET A 326 -5.42 23.35 12.33
CA MET A 326 -6.56 22.75 11.61
C MET A 326 -7.86 22.92 12.41
N TRP A 327 -7.84 22.69 13.72
CA TRP A 327 -8.99 22.92 14.59
C TRP A 327 -9.49 24.36 14.52
N LYS A 328 -8.60 25.36 14.69
CA LYS A 328 -8.94 26.78 14.60
C LYS A 328 -9.54 27.16 13.25
N ALA A 329 -9.02 26.59 12.16
CA ALA A 329 -9.56 26.76 10.83
C ALA A 329 -10.99 26.19 10.72
N THR A 330 -11.23 24.98 11.23
CA THR A 330 -12.58 24.38 11.23
C THR A 330 -13.59 25.17 12.06
N SER A 331 -13.19 25.70 13.22
CA SER A 331 -14.03 26.56 14.05
C SER A 331 -14.37 27.88 13.34
N SER A 332 -13.38 28.49 12.67
CA SER A 332 -13.59 29.73 11.92
C SER A 332 -14.59 29.56 10.78
N ILE A 333 -14.51 28.44 10.05
CA ILE A 333 -15.42 28.10 8.94
C ILE A 333 -16.89 28.13 9.40
N LEU A 334 -17.17 27.55 10.57
CA LEU A 334 -18.52 27.51 11.15
C LEU A 334 -19.02 28.87 11.64
N HIS A 335 -18.10 29.76 12.05
CA HIS A 335 -18.44 31.10 12.52
C HIS A 335 -18.62 32.12 11.38
N THR A 336 -17.93 31.95 10.25
CA THR A 336 -18.03 32.84 9.06
C THR A 336 -19.32 32.71 8.25
N ASP A 337 -20.24 31.83 8.62
CA ASP A 337 -21.53 31.65 7.93
C ASP A 337 -22.52 32.82 8.15
N LYS A 338 -22.05 33.96 8.69
CA LYS A 338 -22.84 35.19 8.87
C LYS A 338 -22.50 36.35 7.93
N ASP A 339 -21.33 36.38 7.27
CA ASP A 339 -20.86 37.59 6.55
C ASP A 339 -20.31 37.36 5.12
N GLY A 340 -20.65 36.24 4.48
CA GLY A 340 -20.34 35.97 3.06
C GLY A 340 -19.07 35.13 2.87
N SER A 341 -19.26 33.85 2.56
CA SER A 341 -18.19 32.85 2.43
C SER A 341 -17.58 32.80 1.01
N SER A 342 -16.31 32.35 0.94
CA SER A 342 -15.54 32.13 -0.30
C SER A 342 -15.75 30.74 -0.94
N PHE A 343 -16.72 29.95 -0.47
CA PHE A 343 -17.05 28.61 -0.99
C PHE A 343 -18.44 28.65 -1.63
N GLU A 344 -18.63 27.90 -2.72
CA GLU A 344 -19.90 27.82 -3.43
C GLU A 344 -20.99 27.19 -2.54
N GLU A 345 -22.24 27.60 -2.72
CA GLU A 345 -23.38 27.23 -1.85
C GLU A 345 -23.66 25.70 -1.83
N SER A 346 -23.30 24.99 -2.92
CA SER A 346 -23.37 23.53 -3.03
C SER A 346 -22.35 22.78 -2.18
N ASP A 347 -21.24 23.43 -1.83
CA ASP A 347 -20.11 22.80 -1.12
C ASP A 347 -20.23 22.96 0.39
N LYS A 348 -21.24 23.70 0.86
CA LYS A 348 -21.43 24.00 2.29
C LYS A 348 -21.84 22.79 3.10
N GLU A 349 -22.72 21.93 2.58
CA GLU A 349 -23.19 20.74 3.29
C GLU A 349 -22.06 19.70 3.42
N GLU A 350 -21.29 19.49 2.36
CA GLU A 350 -20.10 18.63 2.37
C GLU A 350 -19.01 19.16 3.30
N LEU A 351 -18.80 20.49 3.33
CA LEU A 351 -17.86 21.12 4.24
C LEU A 351 -18.29 21.01 5.71
N VAL A 352 -19.59 21.15 6.01
CA VAL A 352 -20.11 20.98 7.38
C VAL A 352 -19.95 19.52 7.84
N ASP A 353 -20.35 18.55 7.02
CA ASP A 353 -20.17 17.12 7.31
C ASP A 353 -18.69 16.75 7.51
N PHE A 354 -17.80 17.28 6.67
CA PHE A 354 -16.36 17.13 6.82
C PHE A 354 -15.86 17.71 8.16
N VAL A 355 -16.23 18.95 8.45
CA VAL A 355 -15.83 19.66 9.68
C VAL A 355 -16.28 18.89 10.92
N ASP A 356 -17.51 18.39 10.93
CA ASP A 356 -18.03 17.61 12.06
C ASP A 356 -17.26 16.30 12.28
N LYS A 357 -16.78 15.67 11.20
CA LYS A 357 -15.97 14.45 11.28
C LYS A 357 -14.53 14.68 11.74
N VAL A 358 -13.91 15.81 11.39
CA VAL A 358 -12.51 16.09 11.79
C VAL A 358 -12.38 16.70 13.19
N LYS A 359 -13.43 17.35 13.71
CA LYS A 359 -13.42 17.96 15.05
C LYS A 359 -13.03 16.97 16.13
N TYR A 360 -13.78 15.89 16.27
CA TYR A 360 -13.58 14.93 17.36
C TYR A 360 -12.13 14.42 17.46
N PRO A 361 -11.50 13.90 16.39
CA PRO A 361 -10.12 13.44 16.49
C PRO A 361 -9.11 14.57 16.74
N LEU A 362 -9.33 15.78 16.21
CA LEU A 362 -8.48 16.93 16.53
C LEU A 362 -8.53 17.29 18.02
N ALA A 363 -9.74 17.36 18.59
CA ALA A 363 -9.93 17.63 20.01
C ALA A 363 -9.24 16.56 20.88
N LEU A 364 -9.35 15.29 20.51
CA LEU A 364 -8.67 14.19 21.20
C LEU A 364 -7.15 14.39 21.23
N ILE A 365 -6.52 14.73 20.10
CA ILE A 365 -5.07 14.95 20.01
C ILE A 365 -4.65 16.13 20.89
N ILE A 366 -5.38 17.24 20.81
CA ILE A 366 -5.11 18.48 21.56
C ILE A 366 -5.26 18.24 23.07
N CYS A 367 -6.38 17.67 23.49
CA CYS A 367 -6.65 17.35 24.90
C CYS A 367 -5.64 16.35 25.47
N TYR A 368 -5.25 15.33 24.68
CA TYR A 368 -4.23 14.38 25.09
C TYR A 368 -2.90 15.08 25.35
N TYR A 369 -2.44 15.95 24.45
CA TYR A 369 -1.22 16.71 24.63
C TYR A 369 -1.27 17.55 25.91
N ILE A 370 -2.30 18.40 26.06
CA ILE A 370 -2.48 19.28 27.23
C ILE A 370 -2.52 18.49 28.54
N GLY A 371 -3.18 17.34 28.55
CA GLY A 371 -3.29 16.48 29.74
C GLY A 371 -1.97 15.84 30.19
N ASN A 372 -0.97 15.77 29.30
CA ASN A 372 0.28 15.04 29.54
C ASN A 372 1.55 15.91 29.53
N ILE A 373 1.45 17.22 29.25
CA ILE A 373 2.60 18.13 29.37
C ILE A 373 3.02 18.35 30.83
N LYS A 374 4.32 18.52 31.06
CA LYS A 374 4.88 18.85 32.38
C LYS A 374 4.70 20.34 32.69
N ALA A 375 4.51 20.67 33.98
CA ALA A 375 4.27 22.03 34.46
C ALA A 375 5.34 23.06 34.03
N ASP A 376 6.58 22.63 33.82
CA ASP A 376 7.69 23.51 33.42
C ASP A 376 7.63 23.89 31.92
N ASN A 377 7.00 23.05 31.09
CA ASN A 377 6.71 23.38 29.68
C ASN A 377 5.42 24.19 29.52
N PHE A 378 4.59 24.21 30.57
CA PHE A 378 3.30 24.91 30.60
C PHE A 378 3.47 26.42 30.37
N GLN A 379 4.56 27.04 30.84
CA GLN A 379 4.79 28.48 30.74
C GLN A 379 5.08 29.00 29.32
N LEU A 380 5.56 28.16 28.41
CA LEU A 380 5.74 28.49 26.98
C LEU A 380 4.45 28.31 26.16
N ASP A 381 3.48 27.58 26.71
CA ASP A 381 2.24 27.17 26.06
C ASP A 381 0.97 27.83 26.63
N ILE A 382 1.04 28.52 27.78
CA ILE A 382 -0.12 29.17 28.47
C ILE A 382 -0.91 30.09 27.54
N ASP A 383 -0.27 30.99 26.79
CA ASP A 383 -0.99 31.96 25.96
C ASP A 383 -1.82 31.29 24.85
N ARG A 384 -1.34 30.14 24.33
CA ARG A 384 -2.08 29.32 23.35
C ARG A 384 -3.15 28.45 24.02
N VAL A 385 -2.87 27.96 25.22
CA VAL A 385 -3.80 27.15 26.03
C VAL A 385 -4.95 28.00 26.59
N GLU A 386 -4.74 29.29 26.87
CA GLU A 386 -5.79 30.23 27.29
C GLU A 386 -6.76 30.55 26.15
N GLU A 387 -6.28 30.85 24.93
CA GLU A 387 -7.13 30.96 23.73
C GLU A 387 -7.93 29.66 23.49
N LEU A 388 -7.27 28.52 23.64
CA LEU A 388 -7.88 27.19 23.53
C LEU A 388 -8.95 26.93 24.59
N TYR A 389 -8.70 27.32 25.84
CA TYR A 389 -9.63 27.11 26.96
C TYR A 389 -10.93 27.87 26.75
N ASP A 390 -10.85 29.13 26.31
CA ASP A 390 -12.05 29.93 26.04
C ASP A 390 -12.86 29.39 24.85
N GLU A 391 -12.20 28.91 23.79
CA GLU A 391 -12.86 28.26 22.65
C GLU A 391 -13.45 26.88 23.01
N MET A 392 -12.72 26.06 23.77
CA MET A 392 -13.18 24.74 24.22
C MET A 392 -14.33 24.84 25.23
N LYS A 393 -14.35 25.88 26.07
CA LYS A 393 -15.43 26.15 27.00
C LYS A 393 -16.75 26.47 26.28
N ILE A 394 -16.70 27.25 25.20
CA ILE A 394 -17.86 27.51 24.32
C ILE A 394 -18.40 26.18 23.74
N TRP A 395 -17.55 25.19 23.52
CA TRP A 395 -17.93 23.90 22.96
C TRP A 395 -18.61 22.97 23.97
N VAL A 396 -18.09 22.88 25.21
CA VAL A 396 -18.74 22.14 26.30
C VAL A 396 -20.16 22.66 26.56
N ASP A 397 -20.37 23.97 26.39
CA ASP A 397 -21.66 24.61 26.57
C ASP A 397 -22.66 24.35 25.41
N ASN A 398 -22.20 23.89 24.24
CA ASN A 398 -23.03 23.64 23.05
C ASN A 398 -23.55 22.19 22.91
N GLY A 399 -23.23 21.30 23.87
CA GLY A 399 -23.78 19.95 23.96
C GLY A 399 -23.04 18.88 23.11
N PRO A 400 -23.18 17.58 23.46
CA PRO A 400 -22.43 16.50 22.81
C PRO A 400 -22.92 16.23 21.39
N VAL A 401 -21.98 16.16 20.44
CA VAL A 401 -22.23 15.63 19.10
C VAL A 401 -22.24 14.10 19.20
N GLU A 402 -23.33 13.46 18.76
CA GLU A 402 -23.41 11.99 18.69
C GLU A 402 -22.37 11.46 17.67
N THR A 403 -21.25 10.93 18.17
CA THR A 403 -20.28 10.21 17.35
C THR A 403 -20.68 8.74 17.29
N ASP A 404 -21.21 8.30 16.14
CA ASP A 404 -21.39 6.88 15.84
C ASP A 404 -19.99 6.25 15.60
N MET A 405 -19.48 5.54 16.61
CA MET A 405 -18.16 4.89 16.60
C MET A 405 -18.06 3.67 15.66
N SER A 406 -19.03 3.44 14.77
CA SER A 406 -19.08 2.25 13.91
C SER A 406 -18.30 2.34 12.59
N MET A 407 -17.64 3.46 12.27
CA MET A 407 -17.03 3.71 10.95
C MET A 407 -15.65 3.06 10.66
N SER A 408 -15.30 1.98 11.35
CA SER A 408 -14.12 1.13 11.05
C SER A 408 -14.24 0.36 9.70
N GLN A 409 -15.36 0.48 8.98
CA GLN A 409 -15.63 -0.35 7.79
C GLN A 409 -15.10 0.20 6.46
N ARG A 410 -14.79 1.50 6.33
CA ARG A 410 -14.16 2.03 5.09
C ARG A 410 -12.65 1.75 5.01
N VAL A 411 -11.99 1.63 6.16
CA VAL A 411 -10.57 1.30 6.29
C VAL A 411 -10.21 -0.05 5.64
N LYS A 412 -11.17 -0.98 5.57
CA LYS A 412 -11.00 -2.27 4.88
C LYS A 412 -11.03 -2.19 3.34
N ASN A 413 -11.47 -1.06 2.76
CA ASN A 413 -11.62 -0.90 1.31
C ASN A 413 -10.38 -0.33 0.60
N TYR A 414 -9.36 0.15 1.34
CA TYR A 414 -8.11 0.65 0.75
C TYR A 414 -7.17 -0.44 0.21
N GLY A 415 -7.54 -1.72 0.38
CA GLY A 415 -6.94 -2.85 -0.32
C GLY A 415 -7.48 -3.09 -1.73
N ASN A 416 -8.30 -2.18 -2.28
CA ASN A 416 -8.95 -2.36 -3.58
C ASN A 416 -8.18 -1.65 -4.72
N PRO A 417 -7.30 -2.34 -5.48
CA PRO A 417 -6.56 -1.77 -6.61
C PRO A 417 -7.45 -1.31 -7.78
N LYS A 418 -8.76 -1.56 -7.74
CA LYS A 418 -9.71 -1.07 -8.75
C LYS A 418 -9.89 0.46 -8.74
N ASN A 419 -9.55 1.15 -7.65
CA ASN A 419 -9.66 2.62 -7.58
C ASN A 419 -8.56 3.37 -8.38
N TYR A 420 -7.58 2.65 -8.94
CA TYR A 420 -6.57 3.23 -9.85
C TYR A 420 -6.94 3.07 -11.34
N ARG A 421 -8.05 2.41 -11.67
CA ARG A 421 -8.49 2.18 -13.07
C ARG A 421 -9.77 2.93 -13.42
N SER A 422 -9.78 4.26 -13.23
CA SER A 422 -10.81 5.10 -13.84
C SER A 422 -10.42 6.58 -13.84
N ARG A 423 -9.42 6.94 -14.66
CA ARG A 423 -9.47 8.22 -15.37
C ARG A 423 -9.47 7.92 -16.86
N PRO A 424 -10.55 8.25 -17.62
CA PRO A 424 -10.47 8.24 -19.06
C PRO A 424 -9.43 9.29 -19.47
N ARG A 425 -8.40 8.85 -20.21
CA ARG A 425 -7.59 9.78 -21.00
C ARG A 425 -8.47 10.23 -22.17
N ASN A 426 -8.86 11.50 -22.16
CA ASN A 426 -9.10 12.21 -23.42
C ASN A 426 -7.75 12.62 -24.00
#